data_AF-E9GAD1-F1
#
_entry.id   AF-E9GAD1-F1
#
_cell.length_a   1.000
_cell.length_b   1.000
_cell.length_c   1.000
_cell.angle_alpha   90.00
_cell.angle_beta   90.00
_cell.angle_gamma   90.00
#
_symmetry.space_group_name_H-M   'P 1'
#
loop_
_entity.id
_entity.type
_entity.pdbx_description
1 polymer ?
#
loop_
_entity_poly.entity_id
_entity_poly.type
_entity_poly.pdbx_seq_one_letter_code
_entity_poly.pdbx_strand_id
1 'polypeptide(L)'
;MSEIADPDLNISAIWTSVVLIDCLVRFWLICHTVDNISNAAKQSIFSLRKLRDHPSRDITQTYQHNQVTLAIVEIARTLPKLRLYGLVTLSKELLLQVMETTAAYVLMLNELKT
;
A
#
# COMPACT_ATOMS: atom_id res chain seq x y z
N MET A 1 -7.34 -47.55 10.85
CA MET A 1 -7.59 -46.74 12.06
C MET A 1 -8.21 -45.46 11.59
N SER A 2 -9.49 -45.29 11.86
CA SER A 2 -10.28 -44.13 11.43
C SER A 2 -9.88 -42.95 12.29
N GLU A 3 -9.17 -41.97 11.72
CA GLU A 3 -9.08 -40.65 12.33
C GLU A 3 -10.51 -40.14 12.46
N ILE A 4 -10.99 -40.05 13.69
CA ILE A 4 -12.22 -39.34 14.01
C ILE A 4 -11.88 -37.88 13.71
N ALA A 5 -12.27 -37.42 12.53
CA ALA A 5 -12.14 -36.03 12.12
C ALA A 5 -12.97 -35.19 13.09
N ASP A 6 -12.28 -34.57 14.05
CA ASP A 6 -12.90 -33.80 15.13
C ASP A 6 -13.63 -32.59 14.51
N PRO A 7 -14.97 -32.57 14.50
CA PRO A 7 -15.74 -31.55 13.79
C PRO A 7 -15.48 -30.15 14.35
N ASP A 8 -15.16 -30.04 15.64
CA ASP A 8 -14.83 -28.78 16.31
C ASP A 8 -13.49 -28.20 15.82
N LEU A 9 -12.53 -29.07 15.47
CA LEU A 9 -11.24 -28.65 14.89
C LEU A 9 -11.43 -28.06 13.49
N ASN A 10 -12.31 -28.67 12.68
CA ASN A 10 -12.64 -28.18 11.34
C ASN A 10 -13.37 -26.83 11.37
N ILE A 11 -14.32 -26.65 12.31
CA ILE A 11 -15.04 -25.38 12.47
C ILE A 11 -14.09 -24.26 12.90
N SER A 12 -13.17 -24.55 13.83
CA SER A 12 -12.16 -23.59 14.28
C SER A 12 -11.18 -23.20 13.16
N ALA A 13 -10.76 -24.17 12.34
CA ALA A 13 -9.88 -23.91 11.19
C ALA A 13 -10.56 -23.03 10.12
N ILE A 14 -11.84 -23.27 9.83
CA ILE A 14 -12.63 -22.44 8.92
C ILE A 14 -12.76 -21.02 9.46
N TRP A 15 -13.09 -20.87 10.74
CA TRP A 15 -13.17 -19.54 11.38
C TRP A 15 -11.86 -18.78 11.32
N THR A 16 -10.75 -19.45 11.65
CA THR A 16 -9.41 -18.86 11.58
C THR A 16 -9.06 -18.42 10.17
N SER A 17 -9.43 -19.21 9.16
CA SER A 17 -9.22 -18.89 7.75
C SER A 17 -10.03 -17.66 7.31
N VAL A 18 -11.29 -17.56 7.74
CA VAL A 18 -12.15 -16.39 7.45
C VAL A 18 -11.54 -15.12 8.05
N VAL A 19 -11.08 -15.18 9.31
CA VAL A 19 -10.42 -14.03 9.96
C VAL A 19 -9.13 -13.66 9.24
N LEU A 20 -8.31 -14.63 8.84
CA LEU A 20 -7.07 -14.37 8.11
C LEU A 20 -7.34 -13.68 6.76
N ILE A 21 -8.34 -14.16 6.01
CA ILE A 21 -8.75 -13.57 4.73
C ILE A 21 -9.26 -12.14 4.93
N ASP A 22 -10.11 -11.89 5.92
CA ASP A 22 -10.60 -10.54 6.23
C ASP A 22 -9.44 -9.58 6.56
N CYS A 23 -8.49 -10.02 7.38
CA CYS A 23 -7.27 -9.24 7.68
C CYS A 23 -6.46 -8.93 6.42
N LEU A 24 -6.24 -9.91 5.55
CA LEU A 24 -5.49 -9.74 4.30
C LEU A 24 -6.20 -8.78 3.33
N VAL A 25 -7.53 -8.90 3.18
CA VAL A 25 -8.32 -8.01 2.32
C VAL A 25 -8.27 -6.57 2.85
N ARG A 26 -8.42 -6.36 4.16
CA ARG A 26 -8.30 -5.03 4.77
C ARG A 26 -6.91 -4.45 4.56
N PHE A 27 -5.87 -5.26 4.76
CA PHE A 27 -4.50 -4.81 4.56
C PHE A 27 -4.22 -4.46 3.09
N TRP A 28 -4.71 -5.28 2.16
CA TRP A 28 -4.67 -4.98 0.73
C TRP A 28 -5.37 -3.67 0.39
N LEU A 29 -6.58 -3.42 0.91
CA LEU A 29 -7.32 -2.18 0.68
C LEU A 29 -6.54 -0.94 1.16
N ILE A 30 -5.90 -1.03 2.33
CA ILE A 30 -5.05 0.04 2.86
C ILE A 30 -3.88 0.32 1.90
N CYS A 31 -3.09 -0.72 1.57
CA CYS A 31 -1.96 -0.60 0.66
C CYS A 31 -2.39 -0.09 -0.74
N HIS A 32 -3.51 -0.57 -1.24
CA HIS A 32 -4.09 -0.15 -2.52
C HIS A 32 -4.46 1.34 -2.52
N THR A 33 -5.09 1.80 -1.44
CA THR A 33 -5.49 3.20 -1.29
C THR A 33 -4.26 4.11 -1.19
N VAL A 34 -3.25 3.69 -0.42
CA VAL A 34 -1.96 4.40 -0.31
C VAL A 34 -1.31 4.56 -1.69
N ASP A 35 -1.20 3.47 -2.44
CA ASP A 35 -0.59 3.48 -3.77
C ASP A 35 -1.36 4.38 -4.74
N ASN A 36 -2.69 4.36 -4.68
CA ASN A 36 -3.54 5.24 -5.49
C ASN A 36 -3.34 6.72 -5.16
N ILE A 37 -3.27 7.08 -3.87
CA ILE A 37 -2.99 8.45 -3.43
C ILE A 37 -1.61 8.89 -3.92
N SER A 38 -0.60 8.03 -3.76
CA SER A 38 0.76 8.29 -4.21
C SER A 38 0.83 8.51 -5.73
N ASN A 39 0.13 7.68 -6.50
CA ASN A 39 0.06 7.79 -7.96
C ASN A 39 -0.68 9.05 -8.41
N ALA A 40 -1.82 9.38 -7.79
CA ALA A 40 -2.57 10.61 -8.08
C ALA A 40 -1.73 11.86 -7.79
N ALA A 41 -0.99 11.87 -6.68
CA ALA A 41 -0.10 12.98 -6.32
C ALA A 41 1.07 13.11 -7.32
N LYS A 42 1.68 12.00 -7.76
CA LYS A 42 2.69 12.01 -8.84
C LYS A 42 2.14 12.56 -10.15
N GLN A 43 0.93 12.16 -10.54
CA GLN A 43 0.26 12.67 -11.74
C GLN A 43 -0.04 14.18 -11.62
N SER A 44 -0.48 14.65 -10.45
CA SER A 44 -0.71 16.07 -10.21
C SER A 44 0.59 16.88 -10.33
N ILE A 45 1.69 16.41 -9.71
CA ILE A 45 3.02 17.02 -9.85
C ILE A 45 3.44 17.07 -11.33
N PHE A 46 3.22 16.01 -12.09
CA PHE A 46 3.56 15.96 -13.51
C PHE A 46 2.76 16.98 -14.34
N SER A 47 1.46 17.10 -14.11
CA SER A 47 0.62 18.09 -14.77
C SER A 47 1.00 19.52 -14.39
N LEU A 48 1.34 19.78 -13.12
CA LEU A 48 1.82 21.08 -12.66
C LEU A 48 3.18 21.43 -13.27
N ARG A 49 4.09 20.46 -13.43
CA ARG A 49 5.37 20.68 -14.13
C ARG A 49 5.14 21.06 -15.59
N LYS A 50 4.23 20.36 -16.28
CA LYS A 50 3.85 20.73 -17.66
C LYS A 50 3.28 22.14 -17.75
N LEU A 51 2.43 22.53 -16.79
CA LEU A 51 1.85 23.88 -16.75
C LEU A 51 2.94 24.95 -16.49
N ARG A 52 3.86 24.67 -15.58
CA ARG A 52 4.99 25.54 -15.25
C ARG A 52 5.93 25.74 -16.44
N ASP A 53 6.27 24.65 -17.12
CA ASP A 53 7.25 24.64 -18.22
C ASP A 53 6.62 25.05 -19.57
N HIS A 54 5.35 25.45 -19.59
CA HIS A 54 4.67 25.90 -20.80
C HIS A 54 5.26 27.25 -21.29
N PRO A 55 5.70 27.34 -22.55
CA PRO A 55 6.34 28.54 -23.09
C PRO A 55 5.29 29.60 -23.46
N SER A 56 4.76 30.31 -22.46
CA SER A 56 3.94 31.51 -22.69
C SER A 56 4.79 32.76 -22.44
N ARG A 57 4.66 33.82 -23.26
CA ARG A 57 5.60 34.96 -23.32
C ARG A 57 5.31 36.12 -22.35
N ASP A 58 4.52 35.92 -21.31
CA ASP A 58 3.95 37.01 -20.50
C ASP A 58 4.69 37.29 -19.19
N ILE A 59 4.83 38.57 -18.82
CA ILE A 59 5.55 39.03 -17.61
C ILE A 59 4.90 38.52 -16.31
N THR A 60 3.59 38.25 -16.33
CA THR A 60 2.80 37.59 -15.27
C THR A 60 3.20 36.13 -15.02
N GLN A 61 3.96 35.52 -15.94
CA GLN A 61 4.41 34.14 -15.84
C GLN A 61 5.36 33.93 -14.65
N THR A 62 6.20 34.90 -14.27
CA THR A 62 7.17 34.69 -13.17
C THR A 62 6.47 34.45 -11.82
N TYR A 63 5.40 35.19 -11.53
CA TYR A 63 4.61 35.02 -10.31
C TYR A 63 3.82 33.70 -10.33
N GLN A 64 3.17 33.38 -11.46
CA GLN A 64 2.44 32.12 -11.64
C GLN A 64 3.37 30.91 -11.59
N HIS A 65 4.55 31.00 -12.20
CA HIS A 65 5.58 29.97 -12.17
C HIS A 65 6.07 29.70 -10.75
N ASN A 66 6.27 30.74 -9.93
CA ASN A 66 6.61 30.58 -8.51
C ASN A 66 5.46 29.93 -7.72
N GLN A 67 4.21 30.31 -7.96
CA GLN A 67 3.05 29.68 -7.32
C GLN A 67 2.93 28.19 -7.67
N VAL A 68 3.06 27.84 -8.95
CA VAL A 68 3.04 26.43 -9.40
C VAL A 68 4.22 25.66 -8.84
N THR A 69 5.39 26.28 -8.74
CA THR A 69 6.58 25.67 -8.10
C THR A 69 6.34 25.40 -6.62
N LEU A 70 5.77 26.34 -5.88
CA LEU A 70 5.40 26.16 -4.48
C LEU A 70 4.38 25.03 -4.32
N ALA A 71 3.36 24.97 -5.17
CA ALA A 71 2.37 23.89 -5.16
C ALA A 71 3.01 22.51 -5.40
N ILE A 72 3.94 22.39 -6.35
CA ILE A 72 4.68 21.14 -6.59
C ILE A 72 5.48 20.73 -5.34
N VAL A 73 6.17 21.67 -4.71
CA VAL A 73 6.97 21.40 -3.49
C VAL A 73 6.06 20.99 -2.34
N GLU A 74 4.94 21.68 -2.15
CA GLU A 74 3.98 21.36 -1.08
C GLU A 74 3.37 19.98 -1.28
N ILE A 75 2.96 19.62 -2.50
CA ILE A 75 2.43 18.27 -2.80
C ILE A 75 3.50 17.21 -2.58
N ALA A 76 4.75 17.45 -2.99
CA ALA A 76 5.84 16.50 -2.79
C ALA A 76 6.20 16.32 -1.30
N ARG A 77 6.06 17.38 -0.49
CA ARG A 77 6.30 17.36 0.95
C ARG A 77 5.17 16.70 1.74
N THR A 78 3.93 16.94 1.32
CA THR A 78 2.73 16.39 1.94
C THR A 78 2.42 14.98 1.47
N LEU A 79 3.02 14.52 0.37
CA LEU A 79 2.91 13.16 -0.15
C LEU A 79 3.25 12.20 1.00
N PRO A 80 2.23 11.55 1.58
CA PRO A 80 2.46 10.84 2.81
C PRO A 80 3.26 9.60 2.41
N LYS A 81 4.49 9.51 2.90
CA LYS A 81 5.15 8.21 3.06
C LYS A 81 4.35 7.50 4.15
N LEU A 82 3.16 7.00 3.79
CA LEU A 82 2.28 6.29 4.70
C LEU A 82 3.06 5.06 5.15
N ARG A 83 3.53 5.14 6.39
CA ARG A 83 4.42 4.16 6.98
C ARG A 83 3.72 3.53 8.16
N LEU A 84 3.68 2.20 8.17
CA LEU A 84 3.28 1.45 9.34
C LEU A 84 4.32 1.69 10.45
N TYR A 85 3.89 2.31 11.56
CA TYR A 85 4.74 2.68 12.70
C TYR A 85 6.02 3.47 12.34
N GLY A 86 6.02 4.21 11.23
CA GLY A 86 7.20 4.95 10.76
C GLY A 86 8.34 4.09 10.18
N LEU A 87 8.22 2.76 10.24
CA LEU A 87 9.26 1.80 9.86
C LEU A 87 9.07 1.28 8.44
N VAL A 88 7.85 0.85 8.12
CA VAL A 88 7.59 0.11 6.88
C VAL A 88 6.69 0.93 5.97
N THR A 89 7.13 1.22 4.75
CA THR A 89 6.30 1.92 3.77
C THR A 89 5.15 1.02 3.35
N LEU A 90 3.91 1.50 3.47
CA LEU A 90 2.73 0.80 3.00
C LEU A 90 2.73 0.82 1.47
N SER A 91 2.74 -0.37 0.86
CA SER A 91 2.62 -0.57 -0.58
C SER A 91 2.06 -1.95 -0.85
N LYS A 92 1.57 -2.21 -2.07
CA LYS A 92 1.19 -3.57 -2.47
C LYS A 92 2.36 -4.57 -2.40
N GLU A 93 3.60 -4.12 -2.53
CA GLU A 93 4.79 -4.97 -2.38
C GLU A 93 4.92 -5.53 -0.96
N LEU A 94 4.59 -4.72 0.05
CA LEU A 94 4.58 -5.17 1.44
C LEU A 94 3.55 -6.28 1.68
N LEU A 95 2.39 -6.23 1.02
CA LEU A 95 1.39 -7.28 1.12
C LEU A 95 1.94 -8.62 0.61
N LEU A 96 2.65 -8.61 -0.53
CA LEU A 96 3.29 -9.81 -1.08
C LEU A 96 4.29 -10.39 -0.09
N GLN A 97 5.14 -9.56 0.52
CA GLN A 97 6.10 -10.00 1.55
C GLN A 97 5.39 -10.61 2.77
N VAL A 98 4.28 -10.02 3.23
CA VAL A 98 3.49 -10.58 4.33
C VAL A 98 2.88 -11.92 3.95
N MET A 99 2.38 -12.08 2.72
CA MET A 99 1.87 -13.36 2.25
C MET A 99 2.95 -14.43 2.15
N GLU A 100 4.12 -14.10 1.59
CA GLU A 100 5.26 -15.01 1.48
C GLU A 100 5.76 -15.45 2.85
N THR A 101 5.93 -14.52 3.78
CA THR A 101 6.36 -14.84 5.16
C THR A 101 5.33 -15.68 5.90
N THR A 102 4.03 -15.41 5.73
CA THR A 102 2.96 -16.23 6.30
C THR A 102 2.98 -17.65 5.73
N ALA A 103 3.14 -17.79 4.41
CA ALA A 103 3.23 -19.10 3.76
C ALA A 103 4.47 -19.89 4.21
N ALA A 104 5.64 -19.23 4.25
CA ALA A 104 6.87 -19.84 4.72
C ALA A 104 6.76 -20.30 6.18
N TYR A 105 6.12 -19.51 7.04
CA TYR A 105 5.86 -19.88 8.42
C TYR A 105 4.97 -21.12 8.53
N VAL A 106 3.88 -21.18 7.76
CA VAL A 106 2.99 -22.36 7.72
C VAL A 106 3.73 -23.61 7.24
N LEU A 107 4.57 -23.49 6.21
CA LEU A 107 5.39 -24.60 5.71
C LEU A 107 6.36 -25.10 6.79
N MET A 108 7.10 -24.20 7.45
CA MET A 108 8.00 -24.59 8.54
C MET A 108 7.26 -25.29 9.69
N LEU A 109 6.09 -24.79 10.09
CA LEU A 109 5.28 -25.43 11.12
C LEU A 109 4.82 -26.84 10.71
N ASN A 110 4.46 -27.04 9.45
CA ASN A 110 4.06 -28.36 8.96
C ASN A 110 5.26 -29.32 8.96
N GLU A 111 6.42 -28.89 8.46
CA GLU A 111 7.65 -29.70 8.47
C GLU A 111 8.10 -30.07 9.89
N LEU A 112 7.94 -29.17 10.87
CA LEU A 112 8.22 -29.41 12.30
C LEU A 112 7.24 -30.37 12.98
N LYS A 113 6.06 -30.59 12.37
CA LYS A 113 5.00 -31.44 12.92
C LYS A 113 5.07 -32.87 12.39
N THR A 114 5.70 -33.06 11.23
CA THR A 114 6.15 -34.35 10.68
C THR A 114 7.40 -34.88 11.39
#